data_AF-S4NQ92-F1
#
_entry.id   AF-S4NQ92-F1
#
_cell.length_a   1.000
_cell.length_b   1.000
_cell.length_c   1.000
_cell.angle_alpha   90.00
_cell.angle_beta   90.00
_cell.angle_gamma   90.00
#
_symmetry.space_group_name_H-M   'P 1'
#
loop_
_entity.id
_entity.type
_entity.pdbx_description
1 polymer ?
#
loop_
_entity_poly.entity_id
_entity_poly.type
_entity_poly.pdbx_seq_one_letter_code
_entity_poly.pdbx_strand_id
1 'polypeptide(L)'
;MALSAIAEEYFRSINPIASKIHEDITEAKNSYENIWDTLTDKEKSEIINESIIKPEIVLKYALLDSLDFDLNDPPVRKDNLMSFFGREHGLRIIQDENTSYRDEHSAPFLYQTNSQL
;
A
#
# COMPACT_ATOMS: atom_id res chain seq x y z
N MET A 1 -2.30 33.59 -3.95
CA MET A 1 -2.52 32.13 -3.78
C MET A 1 -1.41 31.62 -2.89
N ALA A 2 -1.77 31.04 -1.74
CA ALA A 2 -0.79 30.56 -0.78
C ALA A 2 -0.02 29.36 -1.37
N LEU A 3 1.28 29.27 -1.10
CA LEU A 3 2.17 28.22 -1.59
C LEU A 3 1.66 26.81 -1.24
N SER A 4 0.92 26.70 -0.13
CA SER A 4 0.23 25.48 0.31
C SER A 4 -0.80 24.97 -0.70
N ALA A 5 -1.63 25.86 -1.27
CA ALA A 5 -2.67 25.45 -2.21
C ALA A 5 -2.08 24.87 -3.51
N ILE A 6 -0.96 25.44 -3.97
CA ILE A 6 -0.23 24.94 -5.15
C ILE A 6 0.40 23.58 -4.85
N ALA A 7 0.97 23.41 -3.65
CA ALA A 7 1.54 22.15 -3.23
C ALA A 7 0.46 21.05 -3.11
N GLU A 8 -0.70 21.36 -2.54
CA GLU A 8 -1.83 20.42 -2.43
C GLU A 8 -2.32 19.95 -3.80
N GLU A 9 -2.47 20.87 -4.76
CA GLU A 9 -2.88 20.53 -6.12
C GLU A 9 -1.84 19.68 -6.85
N TYR A 10 -0.55 19.98 -6.65
CA TYR A 10 0.54 19.12 -7.12
C TYR A 10 0.43 17.71 -6.55
N PHE A 11 0.36 17.54 -5.23
CA PHE A 11 0.30 16.22 -4.58
C PHE A 11 -0.94 15.42 -5.01
N ARG A 12 -2.08 16.08 -5.20
CA ARG A 12 -3.29 15.45 -5.73
C ARG A 12 -3.08 14.83 -7.11
N SER A 13 -2.31 15.50 -7.97
CA SER A 13 -2.14 15.12 -9.38
C SER A 13 -1.02 14.08 -9.64
N ILE A 14 -0.25 13.68 -8.62
CA ILE A 14 0.90 12.77 -8.78
C ILE A 14 0.46 11.37 -9.23
N ASN A 15 -0.57 10.81 -8.61
CA ASN A 15 -1.09 9.49 -8.97
C ASN A 15 -2.57 9.33 -8.57
N PRO A 16 -3.28 8.33 -9.12
CA PRO A 16 -4.70 8.11 -8.81
C PRO A 16 -4.97 7.84 -7.33
N ILE A 17 -4.02 7.22 -6.62
CA ILE A 17 -4.16 6.94 -5.18
C ILE A 17 -4.05 8.21 -4.34
N ALA A 18 -3.15 9.14 -4.70
CA ALA A 18 -3.01 10.43 -4.05
C ALA A 18 -4.24 11.31 -4.28
N SER A 19 -4.86 11.23 -5.47
CA SER A 19 -6.15 11.89 -5.69
C SER A 19 -7.22 11.37 -4.74
N LYS A 20 -7.31 10.04 -4.55
CA LYS A 20 -8.26 9.44 -3.61
C LYS A 20 -7.98 9.83 -2.16
N ILE A 21 -6.71 9.73 -1.73
CA ILE A 21 -6.29 10.13 -0.39
C ILE A 21 -6.62 11.61 -0.14
N HIS A 22 -6.38 12.47 -1.12
CA HIS A 22 -6.72 13.88 -1.01
C HIS A 22 -8.23 14.09 -0.85
N GLU A 23 -9.05 13.38 -1.64
CA GLU A 23 -10.51 13.42 -1.53
C GLU A 23 -10.98 12.96 -0.13
N ASP A 24 -10.46 11.85 0.36
CA ASP A 24 -10.77 11.33 1.70
C ASP A 24 -10.37 12.33 2.81
N ILE A 25 -9.20 12.97 2.70
CA ILE A 25 -8.76 14.02 3.64
C ILE A 25 -9.70 15.23 3.60
N THR A 26 -10.13 15.65 2.41
CA THR A 26 -11.07 16.77 2.28
C THR A 26 -12.45 16.44 2.85
N GLU A 27 -12.94 15.20 2.68
CA GLU A 27 -14.18 14.72 3.26
C GLU A 27 -14.11 14.69 4.79
N ALA A 28 -13.01 14.17 5.34
CA ALA A 28 -12.74 14.19 6.77
C ALA A 28 -12.75 15.62 7.31
N LYS A 29 -11.98 16.53 6.68
CA LYS A 29 -11.94 17.95 7.07
C LYS A 29 -13.34 18.60 7.06
N ASN A 30 -14.13 18.35 6.02
CA ASN A 30 -15.48 18.89 5.89
C ASN A 30 -16.42 18.36 6.99
N SER A 31 -16.24 17.12 7.44
CA SER A 31 -17.06 16.51 8.50
C SER A 31 -16.89 17.18 9.87
N TYR A 32 -15.71 17.76 10.15
CA TYR A 32 -15.41 18.46 11.40
C TYR A 32 -15.64 19.97 11.33
N GLU A 33 -15.99 20.52 10.16
CA GLU A 33 -16.33 21.93 9.89
C GLU A 33 -15.54 22.94 10.76
N ASN A 34 -16.23 23.55 11.73
CA ASN A 34 -15.72 24.63 12.57
C ASN A 34 -14.74 24.17 13.65
N ILE A 35 -14.74 22.88 13.99
CA ILE A 35 -13.84 22.31 15.01
C ILE A 35 -12.44 22.15 14.41
N TRP A 36 -12.35 21.92 13.10
CA TRP A 36 -11.09 21.72 12.38
C TRP A 36 -10.07 22.84 12.63
N ASP A 37 -10.51 24.09 12.59
CA ASP A 37 -9.60 25.24 12.73
C ASP A 37 -9.13 25.46 14.18
N THR A 38 -9.83 24.87 15.16
CA THR A 38 -9.48 24.96 16.58
C THR A 38 -8.52 23.87 17.06
N LEU A 39 -8.41 22.78 16.29
CA LEU A 39 -7.59 21.62 16.61
C LEU A 39 -6.09 21.89 16.40
N THR A 40 -5.27 21.28 17.26
CA THR A 40 -3.82 21.25 17.09
C THR A 40 -3.41 20.33 15.94
N ASP A 41 -2.20 20.52 15.40
CA ASP A 41 -1.70 19.72 14.28
C ASP A 41 -1.62 18.22 14.62
N LYS A 42 -1.38 17.88 15.90
CA LYS A 42 -1.37 16.49 16.37
C LYS A 42 -2.76 15.88 16.30
N GLU A 43 -3.76 16.57 16.84
CA GLU A 43 -5.14 16.08 16.84
C GLU A 43 -5.69 15.96 15.42
N LYS A 44 -5.36 16.91 14.53
CA LYS A 44 -5.71 16.84 13.10
C LYS A 44 -5.15 15.57 12.45
N SER A 45 -3.89 15.22 12.74
CA SER A 45 -3.25 14.03 12.19
C SER A 45 -3.89 12.73 12.69
N GLU A 46 -4.29 12.71 13.96
CA GLU A 46 -4.94 11.55 14.58
C GLU A 46 -6.35 11.34 14.00
N ILE A 47 -7.12 12.42 13.89
CA ILE A 47 -8.45 12.42 13.27
C ILE A 47 -8.40 11.91 11.82
N ILE A 48 -7.43 12.37 11.02
CA ILE A 48 -7.26 11.91 9.63
C ILE A 48 -6.97 10.40 9.58
N ASN A 49 -6.10 9.92 10.46
CA ASN A 49 -5.75 8.50 10.50
C ASN A 49 -6.95 7.65 10.89
N GLU A 50 -7.71 8.06 11.91
CA GLU A 50 -8.92 7.36 12.34
C GLU A 50 -10.03 7.40 11.28
N SER A 51 -10.18 8.50 10.54
CA SER A 51 -11.20 8.62 9.50
C SER A 51 -10.87 7.77 8.26
N ILE A 52 -9.60 7.71 7.88
CA ILE A 52 -9.16 6.98 6.67
C ILE A 52 -9.06 5.47 6.96
N ILE A 53 -8.57 5.08 8.13
CA ILE A 53 -8.30 3.68 8.44
C ILE A 53 -9.57 3.03 9.03
N LYS A 54 -10.22 2.19 8.22
CA LYS A 54 -11.40 1.43 8.66
C LYS A 54 -11.07 0.49 9.84
N PRO A 55 -11.96 0.34 10.82
CA PRO A 55 -11.72 -0.48 12.02
C PRO A 55 -11.50 -1.96 11.68
N GLU A 56 -12.16 -2.47 10.64
CA GLU A 56 -11.99 -3.85 10.15
C GLU A 56 -10.55 -4.15 9.73
N ILE A 57 -9.88 -3.14 9.15
CA ILE A 57 -8.50 -3.25 8.69
C ILE A 57 -7.56 -3.31 9.90
N VAL A 58 -7.76 -2.44 10.88
CA VAL A 58 -7.00 -2.43 12.14
C VAL A 58 -7.06 -3.80 12.81
N LEU A 59 -8.27 -4.37 12.94
CA LEU A 59 -8.47 -5.70 13.52
C LEU A 59 -7.76 -6.80 12.73
N LYS A 60 -7.86 -6.76 11.40
CA LYS A 60 -7.19 -7.74 10.52
C LYS A 60 -5.68 -7.72 10.73
N TYR A 61 -5.05 -6.55 10.78
CA TYR A 61 -3.60 -6.44 10.95
C TYR A 61 -3.14 -6.72 12.38
N ALA A 62 -3.93 -6.35 13.39
CA ALA A 62 -3.64 -6.71 14.78
C ALA A 62 -3.66 -8.23 15.01
N LEU A 63 -4.60 -8.94 14.37
CA LEU A 63 -4.63 -10.41 14.41
C LEU A 63 -3.43 -11.03 13.70
N LEU A 64 -2.98 -10.45 12.58
CA LEU A 64 -1.79 -10.93 11.87
C LEU A 64 -0.52 -10.77 12.70
N ASP A 65 -0.37 -9.68 13.45
CA ASP A 65 0.78 -9.45 14.34
C ASP A 65 0.84 -10.48 15.48
N SER A 66 -0.31 -11.00 15.90
CA SER A 66 -0.41 -12.08 16.90
C SER A 66 -0.21 -13.49 16.34
N LEU A 67 -0.22 -13.67 15.01
CA LEU A 67 0.10 -14.95 14.39
C LEU A 67 1.62 -15.03 14.25
N ASP A 68 2.26 -15.83 15.10
CA ASP A 68 3.63 -16.30 14.86
C ASP A 68 3.64 -17.10 13.55
N PHE A 69 4.01 -16.43 12.45
CA PHE A 69 4.17 -17.08 11.15
C PHE A 69 5.44 -17.93 11.19
N ASP A 70 5.31 -19.25 11.29
CA ASP A 70 6.43 -20.14 11.03
C ASP A 70 6.79 -20.04 9.55
N LEU A 71 8.00 -19.53 9.26
CA LEU A 71 8.53 -19.42 7.90
C LEU A 71 8.60 -20.78 7.19
N ASN A 72 8.64 -21.88 7.95
CA ASN A 72 8.72 -23.24 7.43
C ASN A 72 7.35 -23.90 7.21
N ASP A 73 6.26 -23.31 7.71
CA ASP A 73 4.89 -23.80 7.50
C ASP A 73 3.92 -22.63 7.27
N PRO A 74 4.04 -21.92 6.12
CA PRO A 74 3.19 -20.79 5.83
C PRO A 74 1.73 -21.24 5.71
N PRO A 75 0.78 -20.55 6.35
CA PRO A 75 -0.62 -20.92 6.26
C PRO A 75 -1.10 -20.80 4.82
N VAL A 76 -1.48 -21.94 4.22
CA VAL A 76 -2.02 -22.07 2.86
C VAL A 76 -3.43 -21.46 2.79
N ARG A 77 -3.55 -20.14 2.94
CA ARG A 77 -4.78 -19.42 2.57
C ARG A 77 -4.72 -19.11 1.09
N LYS A 78 -5.53 -19.83 0.30
CA LYS A 78 -5.58 -19.76 -1.17
C LYS A 78 -6.10 -18.42 -1.73
N ASP A 79 -6.44 -17.46 -0.89
CA ASP A 79 -7.34 -16.36 -1.26
C ASP A 79 -6.72 -14.97 -1.08
N ASN A 80 -5.45 -14.87 -0.68
CA ASN A 80 -4.77 -13.58 -0.51
C ASN A 80 -3.30 -13.66 -0.96
N LEU A 81 -2.68 -12.50 -1.16
CA LEU A 81 -1.26 -12.27 -1.51
C LEU A 81 -0.25 -13.21 -0.81
N MET A 82 -0.60 -13.77 0.34
CA MET A 82 0.23 -14.73 1.07
C MET A 82 0.37 -16.10 0.40
N SER A 83 -0.54 -16.49 -0.51
CA SER A 83 -0.40 -17.73 -1.29
C SER A 83 0.71 -17.70 -2.35
N PHE A 84 1.35 -16.54 -2.53
CA PHE A 84 2.46 -16.32 -3.46
C PHE A 84 3.83 -16.47 -2.80
N PHE A 85 3.92 -16.31 -1.48
CA PHE A 85 5.14 -16.60 -0.73
C PHE A 85 5.26 -18.12 -0.58
N GLY A 86 6.30 -18.72 -1.16
CA GLY A 86 6.55 -20.17 -1.12
C GLY A 86 6.23 -20.95 -2.40
N ARG A 87 5.77 -20.30 -3.48
CA ARG A 87 5.74 -20.94 -4.80
C ARG A 87 7.09 -20.77 -5.49
N GLU A 88 7.64 -21.86 -6.03
CA GLU A 88 8.75 -21.79 -6.97
C GLU A 88 8.25 -21.15 -8.26
N HIS A 89 8.38 -19.83 -8.34
CA HIS A 89 8.20 -19.11 -9.60
C HIS A 89 9.40 -19.42 -10.48
N GLY A 90 9.15 -19.77 -11.75
CA GLY A 90 10.19 -20.10 -12.73
C GLY A 90 11.02 -18.87 -13.12
N LEU A 91 11.84 -18.37 -12.20
CA LEU A 91 12.78 -17.29 -12.44
C LEU A 91 14.05 -17.91 -13.01
N ARG A 92 14.17 -17.91 -14.35
CA ARG A 92 15.37 -18.42 -15.01
C ARG A 92 16.51 -17.44 -14.76
N ILE A 93 17.44 -17.82 -13.88
CA ILE A 93 18.70 -17.10 -13.70
C ILE A 93 19.62 -17.50 -14.85
N ILE A 94 20.00 -16.53 -15.69
CA ILE A 94 21.01 -16.76 -16.72
C ILE A 94 22.36 -16.44 -16.09
N GLN A 95 23.22 -17.45 -16.06
CA GLN A 95 24.57 -17.35 -15.52
C GLN A 95 25.55 -17.27 -16.68
N ASP A 96 26.29 -16.17 -16.74
CA ASP A 96 27.45 -16.00 -17.62
C ASP A 96 28.74 -16.21 -16.83
N GLU A 97 29.89 -16.30 -17.50
CA GLU A 97 31.17 -16.72 -16.91
C GLU A 97 31.57 -15.91 -15.65
N ASN A 98 31.18 -14.62 -15.57
CA ASN A 98 31.53 -13.74 -14.45
C ASN A 98 30.32 -13.08 -13.73
N THR A 99 29.09 -13.22 -14.22
CA THR A 99 27.91 -12.51 -13.67
C THR A 99 26.60 -13.25 -13.94
N SER A 100 25.68 -13.17 -12.98
CA SER A 100 24.31 -13.67 -13.14
C SER A 100 23.34 -12.50 -13.36
N TYR A 101 22.48 -12.64 -14.37
CA TYR A 101 21.46 -11.64 -14.69
C TYR A 101 20.06 -12.22 -14.44
N ARG A 102 19.16 -11.38 -13.92
CA ARG A 102 17.74 -11.68 -13.83
C ARG A 102 17.13 -11.47 -15.21
N ASP A 103 16.71 -12.56 -15.83
CA ASP A 103 16.00 -12.50 -17.09
C ASP A 103 14.52 -12.17 -16.86
N GLU A 104 14.20 -10.88 -16.95
CA GLU A 104 12.81 -10.39 -16.80
C GLU A 104 12.07 -10.29 -18.14
N HIS A 105 12.72 -10.58 -19.27
CA HIS A 105 12.19 -10.21 -20.60
C HIS A 105 12.29 -11.30 -21.68
N SER A 106 12.93 -12.45 -21.44
CA SER A 106 13.24 -13.41 -22.52
C SER A 106 12.47 -14.74 -22.53
N ALA A 107 11.50 -14.95 -21.64
CA ALA A 107 10.59 -16.11 -21.72
C ALA A 107 9.15 -15.71 -22.12
N PRO A 108 8.50 -16.44 -23.05
CA PRO A 108 7.15 -16.14 -23.48
C PRO A 108 6.13 -16.61 -22.42
N PHE A 109 5.29 -15.68 -21.94
CA PHE A 109 4.06 -15.88 -21.18
C PHE A 109 4.16 -16.58 -19.81
N LEU A 110 4.61 -15.84 -18.79
CA LEU A 110 3.87 -15.84 -17.51
C LEU A 110 2.94 -14.62 -17.56
N TYR A 111 1.64 -14.88 -17.58
CA TYR A 111 0.57 -13.91 -17.88
C TYR A 111 0.44 -12.75 -16.88
N GLN A 112 1.22 -12.72 -15.80
CA GLN A 112 1.15 -11.66 -14.80
C GLN A 112 2.55 -11.30 -14.31
N THR A 113 2.98 -10.07 -14.60
CA THR A 113 4.15 -9.44 -13.98
C THR A 113 3.86 -9.11 -12.50
N ASN A 114 4.88 -8.98 -11.65
CA ASN A 114 4.68 -8.55 -10.24
C ASN A 114 3.91 -7.22 -10.09
N SER A 115 3.95 -6.35 -11.10
CA SER A 115 3.19 -5.10 -11.16
C SER A 115 1.73 -5.25 -11.59
N GLN A 116 1.32 -6.46 -11.98
CA GLN A 116 -0.05 -6.84 -12.36
C GLN A 116 -0.73 -7.72 -11.29
N LEU A 117 -0.03 -7.99 -10.18
CA LEU A 117 -0.56 -8.51 -8.92
C LEU A 117 -0.87 -7.36 -7.96
#